data_AF-A0A4Y9ZZH9-F1
#
_entry.id   AF-A0A4Y9ZZH9-F1
#
_cell.length_a   1.000
_cell.length_b   1.000
_cell.length_c   1.000
_cell.angle_alpha   90.00
_cell.angle_beta   90.00
_cell.angle_gamma   90.00
#
_symmetry.space_group_name_H-M   'P 1'
#
loop_
_entity.id
_entity.type
_entity.pdbx_description
1 polymer ?
#
loop_
_entity_poly.entity_id
_entity_poly.type
_entity_poly.pdbx_seq_one_letter_code
_entity_poly.pdbx_strand_id
1 'polypeptide(L)'
;MGSLFSCCVATVEEELDYANDRVREIEKDVVDKVRNAEEEAVERVRDAEEDVTERVRDLEDDASSTRGRTDDDDDEFVLSTPQNLRPEMSALLSRLHVLVIGPGLGREPYMQAFARMALNVAKEQGMFLVIDADGLYLVGQELDLVKGYRRAVLTPNVVEFKRLSEQAGIDPKIEAHKRASAVSQVLGGVTILQKGANDIICANTQGTSKEAHEQSKVSPSEGEQNETIEVDTPGGLKRCGGQGDILSGAVGAFLAWGKCYEMGAFGDKTIPVSRMPILAAVGASMMTRATSRIAFEREGRGVVTQDMLQDIGRGFVHIFGKDQQGGKL
;
A
#
# COMPACT_ATOMS: atom_id res chain seq x y z
N MET A 1 -65.75 -6.60 6.37
CA MET A 1 -64.29 -6.51 6.61
C MET A 1 -63.44 -7.09 5.48
N GLY A 2 -63.88 -8.11 4.73
CA GLY A 2 -63.07 -8.72 3.65
C GLY A 2 -62.78 -7.86 2.41
N SER A 3 -63.68 -6.96 1.99
CA SER A 3 -63.45 -6.16 0.75
C SER A 3 -62.48 -4.99 0.93
N LEU A 4 -62.40 -4.40 2.13
CA LEU A 4 -61.45 -3.32 2.44
C LEU A 4 -60.01 -3.84 2.54
N PHE A 5 -59.82 -5.04 3.08
CA PHE A 5 -58.48 -5.66 3.18
C PHE A 5 -57.92 -6.08 1.81
N SER A 6 -58.78 -6.63 0.93
CA SER A 6 -58.40 -6.96 -0.45
C SER A 6 -58.03 -5.74 -1.29
N CYS A 7 -58.65 -4.59 -1.05
CA CYS A 7 -58.36 -3.35 -1.76
C CYS A 7 -57.01 -2.76 -1.31
N CYS A 8 -56.71 -2.77 0.00
CA CYS A 8 -55.42 -2.31 0.52
C CYS A 8 -54.24 -3.17 0.06
N VAL A 9 -54.40 -4.49 -0.02
CA VAL A 9 -53.31 -5.38 -0.50
C VAL A 9 -53.01 -5.13 -1.97
N ALA A 10 -54.03 -4.97 -2.82
CA ALA A 10 -53.83 -4.67 -4.24
C ALA A 10 -53.10 -3.34 -4.47
N THR A 11 -53.43 -2.29 -3.70
CA THR A 11 -52.74 -1.00 -3.80
C THR A 11 -51.27 -1.07 -3.35
N VAL A 12 -50.96 -1.90 -2.34
CA VAL A 12 -49.58 -2.10 -1.88
C VAL A 12 -48.77 -2.91 -2.90
N GLU A 13 -49.37 -3.91 -3.56
CA GLU A 13 -48.71 -4.66 -4.64
C GLU A 13 -48.43 -3.77 -5.85
N GLU A 14 -49.37 -2.90 -6.26
CA GLU A 14 -49.16 -1.94 -7.34
C GLU A 14 -48.05 -0.92 -7.02
N GLU A 15 -48.00 -0.39 -5.80
CA GLU A 15 -46.93 0.52 -5.36
C GLU A 15 -45.55 -0.19 -5.32
N LEU A 16 -45.53 -1.47 -4.93
CA LEU A 16 -44.31 -2.27 -4.87
C LEU A 16 -43.78 -2.59 -6.27
N ASP A 17 -44.66 -2.94 -7.21
CA ASP A 17 -44.30 -3.15 -8.61
C ASP A 17 -43.79 -1.86 -9.26
N TYR A 18 -44.45 -0.73 -9.00
CA TYR A 18 -43.98 0.57 -9.46
C TYR A 18 -42.59 0.95 -8.89
N ALA A 19 -42.35 0.66 -7.61
CA ALA A 19 -41.04 0.89 -6.99
C ALA A 19 -39.96 -0.02 -7.60
N ASN A 20 -40.26 -1.29 -7.86
CA ASN A 20 -39.34 -2.24 -8.47
C ASN A 20 -38.96 -1.85 -9.91
N ASP A 21 -39.92 -1.38 -10.70
CA ASP A 21 -39.66 -0.91 -12.06
C ASP A 21 -38.77 0.35 -12.08
N ARG A 22 -38.98 1.28 -11.13
CA ARG A 22 -38.08 2.44 -10.97
C ARG A 22 -36.67 2.04 -10.55
N VAL A 23 -36.51 1.04 -9.69
CA VAL A 23 -35.18 0.52 -9.30
C VAL A 23 -34.47 -0.06 -10.53
N ARG A 24 -35.16 -0.86 -11.35
CA ARG A 24 -34.59 -1.42 -12.59
C ARG A 24 -34.17 -0.34 -13.59
N GLU A 25 -34.95 0.74 -13.69
CA GLU A 25 -34.63 1.86 -14.58
C GLU A 25 -33.37 2.62 -14.10
N ILE A 26 -33.25 2.84 -12.78
CA ILE A 26 -32.06 3.45 -12.17
C ILE A 26 -30.83 2.55 -12.33
N GLU A 27 -30.97 1.24 -12.09
CA GLU A 27 -29.88 0.28 -12.28
C GLU A 27 -29.36 0.31 -13.72
N LYS A 28 -30.28 0.35 -14.70
CA LYS A 28 -29.91 0.45 -16.12
C LYS A 28 -29.18 1.74 -16.44
N ASP A 29 -29.67 2.89 -15.98
CA ASP A 29 -29.02 4.20 -16.19
C ASP A 29 -27.63 4.27 -15.53
N VAL A 30 -27.46 3.67 -14.36
CA VAL A 30 -26.14 3.57 -13.69
C VAL A 30 -25.19 2.68 -14.49
N VAL A 31 -25.64 1.51 -14.95
CA VAL A 31 -24.82 0.59 -15.76
C VAL A 31 -24.39 1.26 -17.07
N ASP A 32 -25.30 1.96 -17.75
CA ASP A 32 -24.99 2.66 -19.00
C ASP A 32 -23.99 3.81 -18.76
N LYS A 33 -24.10 4.56 -17.66
CA LYS A 33 -23.13 5.61 -17.30
C LYS A 33 -21.75 5.05 -16.97
N VAL A 34 -21.68 3.94 -16.25
CA VAL A 34 -20.40 3.27 -15.93
C VAL A 34 -19.74 2.78 -17.21
N ARG A 35 -20.49 2.11 -18.10
CA ARG A 35 -19.97 1.63 -19.37
C ARG A 35 -19.42 2.78 -20.25
N ASN A 36 -20.16 3.88 -20.34
CA ASN A 36 -19.70 5.05 -21.11
C ASN A 36 -18.44 5.67 -20.49
N ALA A 37 -18.36 5.75 -19.15
CA ALA A 37 -17.17 6.26 -18.48
C ALA A 37 -15.95 5.34 -18.66
N GLU A 38 -16.14 4.02 -18.70
CA GLU A 38 -15.10 3.05 -19.03
C GLU A 38 -14.62 3.19 -20.48
N GLU A 39 -15.55 3.32 -21.44
CA GLU A 39 -15.21 3.56 -22.86
C GLU A 39 -14.39 4.85 -23.04
N GLU A 40 -14.81 5.96 -22.41
CA GLU A 40 -14.04 7.22 -22.41
C GLU A 40 -12.65 7.10 -21.77
N ALA A 41 -12.54 6.34 -20.67
CA ALA A 41 -11.27 6.14 -19.99
C ALA A 41 -10.29 5.31 -20.85
N VAL A 42 -10.80 4.28 -21.52
CA VAL A 42 -10.00 3.43 -22.44
C VAL A 42 -9.51 4.25 -23.63
N GLU A 43 -10.37 5.10 -24.21
CA GLU A 43 -9.98 5.97 -25.32
C GLU A 43 -8.88 6.96 -24.92
N ARG A 44 -8.99 7.60 -23.74
CA ARG A 44 -7.94 8.49 -23.22
C ARG A 44 -6.61 7.79 -22.96
N VAL A 45 -6.64 6.53 -22.52
CA VAL A 45 -5.41 5.74 -22.35
C VAL A 45 -4.78 5.44 -23.71
N ARG A 46 -5.58 5.08 -24.71
CA ARG A 46 -5.09 4.81 -26.06
C ARG A 46 -4.48 6.06 -26.71
N ASP A 47 -5.12 7.21 -26.57
CA ASP A 47 -4.60 8.49 -27.07
C ASP A 47 -3.27 8.85 -26.39
N ALA A 48 -3.16 8.61 -25.09
CA ALA A 48 -1.91 8.82 -24.36
C ALA A 48 -0.79 7.85 -24.78
N GLU A 49 -1.13 6.60 -25.10
CA GLU A 49 -0.17 5.63 -25.66
C GLU A 49 0.29 6.01 -27.06
N GLU A 50 -0.61 6.50 -27.92
CA GLU A 50 -0.26 7.00 -29.25
C GLU A 50 0.66 8.24 -29.16
N ASP A 51 0.36 9.21 -28.28
CA ASP A 51 1.21 10.41 -28.06
C ASP A 51 2.59 10.05 -27.50
N VAL A 52 2.66 9.10 -26.56
CA VAL A 52 3.95 8.57 -26.07
C VAL A 52 4.72 7.89 -27.19
N THR A 53 4.06 7.11 -28.05
CA THR A 53 4.69 6.41 -29.17
C THR A 53 5.24 7.38 -30.22
N GLU A 54 4.50 8.44 -30.54
CA GLU A 54 4.93 9.48 -31.48
C GLU A 54 6.12 10.27 -30.94
N ARG A 55 6.07 10.67 -29.66
CA ARG A 55 7.19 11.37 -29.02
C ARG A 55 8.45 10.50 -28.91
N VAL A 56 8.28 9.19 -28.74
CA VAL A 56 9.41 8.24 -28.80
C VAL A 56 10.01 8.21 -30.21
N ARG A 57 9.19 8.17 -31.27
CA ARG A 57 9.69 8.22 -32.66
C ARG A 57 10.40 9.53 -32.99
N ASP A 58 9.86 10.68 -32.57
CA ASP A 58 10.50 11.97 -32.80
C ASP A 58 11.88 12.05 -32.12
N LEU A 59 11.99 11.48 -30.91
CA LEU A 59 13.28 11.38 -30.20
C LEU A 59 14.25 10.40 -30.89
N GLU A 60 13.74 9.31 -31.49
CA GLU A 60 14.54 8.38 -32.30
C GLU A 60 15.05 9.04 -33.60
N ASP A 61 14.22 9.84 -34.27
CA ASP A 61 14.58 10.55 -35.50
C ASP A 61 15.57 11.69 -35.23
N ASP A 62 15.40 12.46 -34.15
CA ASP A 62 16.37 13.48 -33.71
C ASP A 62 17.73 12.84 -33.36
N ALA A 63 17.72 11.69 -32.70
CA ALA A 63 18.94 10.93 -32.40
C ALA A 63 19.64 10.40 -33.67
N SER A 64 18.87 10.02 -34.70
CA SER A 64 19.41 9.58 -35.99
C SER A 64 20.11 10.70 -36.77
N SER A 65 19.62 11.94 -36.66
CA SER A 65 20.19 13.11 -37.33
C SER A 65 21.55 13.57 -36.76
N THR A 66 21.87 13.14 -35.53
CA THR A 66 23.08 13.55 -34.81
C THR A 66 24.27 12.59 -35.03
N ARG A 67 24.04 11.43 -35.68
CA ARG A 67 25.08 10.42 -35.97
C ARG A 67 25.75 10.67 -37.33
N GLY A 68 26.67 11.63 -37.33
CA GLY A 68 27.57 11.91 -38.44
C GLY A 68 29.04 11.90 -38.04
N ARG A 69 29.56 10.80 -37.45
CA ARG A 69 30.96 10.32 -37.65
C ARG A 69 31.33 9.10 -36.78
N THR A 70 32.01 8.17 -37.47
CA THR A 70 32.91 7.09 -37.06
C THR A 70 32.32 5.84 -36.38
N ASP A 71 32.15 4.82 -37.23
CA ASP A 71 32.77 3.47 -37.23
C ASP A 71 32.87 2.65 -35.93
N ASP A 72 32.37 1.42 -36.08
CA ASP A 72 32.59 0.20 -35.27
C ASP A 72 32.18 0.27 -33.78
N ASP A 73 31.00 -0.26 -33.46
CA ASP A 73 30.77 -1.17 -32.32
C ASP A 73 29.29 -1.60 -32.26
N ASP A 74 29.08 -2.84 -31.82
CA ASP A 74 27.84 -3.61 -31.81
C ASP A 74 26.60 -2.86 -31.28
N ASP A 75 25.44 -3.18 -31.86
CA ASP A 75 24.10 -2.74 -31.43
C ASP A 75 23.80 -3.19 -29.98
N GLU A 76 24.30 -2.43 -29.00
CA GLU A 76 23.83 -2.48 -27.62
C GLU A 76 22.60 -1.58 -27.52
N PHE A 77 21.42 -2.21 -27.44
CA PHE A 77 20.17 -1.57 -27.03
C PHE A 77 20.40 -0.87 -25.68
N VAL A 78 20.66 0.45 -25.71
CA VAL A 78 20.96 1.25 -24.51
C VAL A 78 19.69 1.37 -23.67
N LEU A 79 19.44 0.36 -22.83
CA LEU A 79 18.52 0.46 -21.70
C LEU A 79 18.94 1.68 -20.87
N SER A 80 18.09 2.70 -20.80
CA SER A 80 18.31 3.88 -19.95
C SER A 80 18.71 3.42 -18.55
N THR A 81 19.93 3.74 -18.12
CA THR A 81 20.37 3.36 -16.78
C THR A 81 19.45 4.03 -15.74
N PRO A 82 19.14 3.38 -14.61
CA PRO A 82 18.27 3.98 -13.58
C PRO A 82 18.70 5.40 -13.22
N GLN A 83 20.00 5.66 -13.16
CA GLN A 83 20.57 6.96 -12.83
C GLN A 83 20.08 8.10 -13.72
N ASN A 84 19.81 7.83 -15.01
CA ASN A 84 19.33 8.83 -15.96
C ASN A 84 17.88 9.24 -15.68
N LEU A 85 17.07 8.38 -15.07
CA LEU A 85 15.66 8.61 -14.75
C LEU A 85 15.43 9.13 -13.32
N ARG A 86 16.53 9.42 -12.61
CA ARG A 86 16.47 9.91 -11.24
C ARG A 86 15.78 11.28 -11.12
N PRO A 87 16.01 12.28 -12.00
CA PRO A 87 15.31 13.56 -11.94
C PRO A 87 13.79 13.41 -12.06
N GLU A 88 13.32 12.59 -13.01
CA GLU A 88 11.92 12.31 -13.28
C GLU A 88 11.28 11.58 -12.09
N MET A 89 11.97 10.56 -11.57
CA MET A 89 11.55 9.84 -10.36
C MET A 89 11.43 10.80 -9.17
N SER A 90 12.40 11.69 -8.97
CA SER A 90 12.37 12.69 -7.90
C SER A 90 11.20 13.66 -8.06
N ALA A 91 10.94 14.15 -9.27
CA ALA A 91 9.81 15.02 -9.57
C ALA A 91 8.48 14.33 -9.29
N LEU A 92 8.33 13.07 -9.72
CA LEU A 92 7.13 12.27 -9.46
C LEU A 92 6.90 12.07 -7.95
N LEU A 93 7.91 11.62 -7.23
CA LEU A 93 7.84 11.34 -5.80
C LEU A 93 7.58 12.59 -4.95
N SER A 94 8.04 13.76 -5.40
CA SER A 94 7.84 15.03 -4.67
C SER A 94 6.37 15.42 -4.47
N ARG A 95 5.47 14.86 -5.28
CA ARG A 95 4.02 15.08 -5.22
C ARG A 95 3.27 14.04 -4.38
N LEU A 96 3.97 13.06 -3.84
CA LEU A 96 3.40 11.92 -3.13
C LEU A 96 3.74 11.98 -1.63
N HIS A 97 2.86 11.44 -0.80
CA HIS A 97 3.08 11.38 0.66
C HIS A 97 3.86 10.11 1.08
N VAL A 98 3.59 9.00 0.37
CA VAL A 98 4.03 7.64 0.71
C VAL A 98 4.37 6.89 -0.57
N LEU A 99 5.35 6.00 -0.49
CA LEU A 99 5.69 5.07 -1.56
C LEU A 99 5.53 3.62 -1.08
N VAL A 100 4.74 2.83 -1.81
CA VAL A 100 4.60 1.38 -1.59
C VAL A 100 5.46 0.66 -2.63
N ILE A 101 6.38 -0.21 -2.18
CA ILE A 101 7.28 -0.98 -3.04
C ILE A 101 7.01 -2.46 -2.80
N GLY A 102 6.67 -3.20 -3.87
CA GLY A 102 6.46 -4.64 -3.77
C GLY A 102 5.42 -5.22 -4.72
N PRO A 103 4.17 -4.74 -4.69
CA PRO A 103 3.10 -5.29 -5.52
C PRO A 103 3.48 -5.29 -7.00
N GLY A 104 3.56 -6.48 -7.59
CA GLY A 104 3.92 -6.64 -9.01
C GLY A 104 5.33 -6.20 -9.40
N LEU A 105 6.25 -6.02 -8.44
CA LEU A 105 7.60 -5.49 -8.74
C LEU A 105 8.45 -6.46 -9.58
N GLY A 106 8.32 -7.77 -9.36
CA GLY A 106 9.18 -8.76 -9.98
C GLY A 106 10.57 -8.82 -9.35
N ARG A 107 11.40 -9.77 -9.81
CA ARG A 107 12.77 -10.02 -9.29
C ARG A 107 13.86 -9.86 -10.34
N GLU A 108 13.48 -9.41 -11.52
CA GLU A 108 14.38 -9.15 -12.61
C GLU A 108 15.38 -8.06 -12.21
N PRO A 109 16.68 -8.22 -12.51
CA PRO A 109 17.72 -7.29 -12.05
C PRO A 109 17.42 -5.82 -12.40
N TYR A 110 16.84 -5.56 -13.57
CA TYR A 110 16.49 -4.20 -13.99
C TYR A 110 15.38 -3.59 -13.11
N MET A 111 14.30 -4.32 -12.83
CA MET A 111 13.21 -3.86 -11.93
C MET A 111 13.72 -3.59 -10.52
N GLN A 112 14.59 -4.47 -10.02
CA GLN A 112 15.22 -4.32 -8.71
C GLN A 112 16.12 -3.06 -8.65
N ALA A 113 16.81 -2.72 -9.74
CA ALA A 113 17.60 -1.49 -9.83
C ALA A 113 16.73 -0.23 -9.82
N PHE A 114 15.59 -0.23 -10.50
CA PHE A 114 14.62 0.87 -10.45
C PHE A 114 13.98 1.02 -9.06
N ALA A 115 13.60 -0.08 -8.41
CA ALA A 115 13.08 -0.05 -7.04
C ALA A 115 14.10 0.51 -6.04
N ARG A 116 15.38 0.13 -6.19
CA ARG A 116 16.48 0.68 -5.40
C ARG A 116 16.62 2.19 -5.57
N MET A 117 16.57 2.68 -6.81
CA MET A 117 16.59 4.12 -7.08
C MET A 117 15.40 4.82 -6.42
N ALA A 118 14.18 4.33 -6.64
CA ALA A 118 12.97 4.92 -6.09
C ALA A 118 13.00 4.97 -4.55
N LEU A 119 13.46 3.89 -3.91
CA LEU A 119 13.64 3.81 -2.46
C LEU A 119 14.63 4.87 -1.96
N ASN A 120 15.79 5.03 -2.60
CA ASN A 120 16.79 6.02 -2.20
C ASN A 120 16.27 7.45 -2.36
N VAL A 121 15.62 7.77 -3.49
CA VAL A 121 15.03 9.10 -3.73
C VAL A 121 13.93 9.40 -2.69
N ALA A 122 13.06 8.42 -2.40
CA ALA A 122 12.01 8.59 -1.39
C ALA A 122 12.57 8.82 0.02
N LYS A 123 13.68 8.14 0.38
CA LYS A 123 14.39 8.37 1.65
C LYS A 123 14.95 9.77 1.75
N GLU A 124 15.60 10.27 0.70
CA GLU A 124 16.14 11.64 0.66
C GLU A 124 15.04 12.70 0.84
N GLN A 125 13.84 12.45 0.29
CA GLN A 125 12.69 13.32 0.47
C GLN A 125 12.01 13.15 1.85
N GLY A 126 12.35 12.11 2.61
CA GLY A 126 11.74 11.82 3.91
C GLY A 126 10.30 11.33 3.81
N MET A 127 9.99 10.59 2.74
CA MET A 127 8.68 9.97 2.52
C MET A 127 8.49 8.76 3.44
N PHE A 128 7.24 8.45 3.78
CA PHE A 128 6.96 7.14 4.38
C PHE A 128 7.05 6.04 3.32
N LEU A 129 7.48 4.85 3.75
CA LEU A 129 7.68 3.69 2.89
C LEU A 129 6.89 2.49 3.40
N VAL A 130 6.27 1.75 2.49
CA VAL A 130 5.74 0.41 2.75
C VAL A 130 6.46 -0.57 1.85
N ILE A 131 7.08 -1.60 2.43
CA ILE A 131 7.83 -2.62 1.71
C ILE A 131 7.10 -3.95 1.85
N ASP A 132 6.53 -4.45 0.76
CA ASP A 132 5.79 -5.72 0.69
C ASP A 132 6.35 -6.64 -0.40
N ALA A 133 5.94 -7.91 -0.41
CA ALA A 133 6.22 -8.88 -1.48
C ALA A 133 7.68 -8.86 -1.98
N ASP A 134 7.92 -8.60 -3.27
CA ASP A 134 9.28 -8.60 -3.85
C ASP A 134 10.13 -7.39 -3.42
N GLY A 135 9.53 -6.35 -2.85
CA GLY A 135 10.27 -5.31 -2.13
C GLY A 135 10.97 -5.88 -0.88
N LEU A 136 10.37 -6.86 -0.21
CA LEU A 136 11.02 -7.57 0.90
C LEU A 136 12.13 -8.49 0.41
N TYR A 137 12.01 -9.02 -0.81
CA TYR A 137 13.11 -9.76 -1.43
C TYR A 137 14.31 -8.83 -1.66
N LEU A 138 14.10 -7.64 -2.24
CA LEU A 138 15.13 -6.61 -2.43
C LEU A 138 15.82 -6.26 -1.10
N VAL A 139 15.03 -5.87 -0.09
CA VAL A 139 15.55 -5.51 1.23
C VAL A 139 16.30 -6.67 1.86
N GLY A 140 15.83 -7.90 1.70
CA GLY A 140 16.51 -9.09 2.20
C GLY A 140 17.91 -9.31 1.61
N GLN A 141 18.15 -8.88 0.36
CA GLN A 141 19.49 -8.93 -0.24
C GLN A 141 20.39 -7.79 0.26
N GLU A 142 19.80 -6.65 0.65
CA GLU A 142 20.53 -5.46 1.07
C GLU A 142 19.78 -4.71 2.18
N LEU A 143 20.01 -5.13 3.42
CA LEU A 143 19.30 -4.59 4.60
C LEU A 143 19.56 -3.09 4.79
N ASP A 144 20.73 -2.60 4.38
CA ASP A 144 21.14 -1.21 4.50
C ASP A 144 20.23 -0.24 3.71
N LEU A 145 19.45 -0.74 2.75
CA LEU A 145 18.43 0.06 2.07
C LEU A 145 17.44 0.69 3.04
N VAL A 146 17.01 -0.05 4.06
CA VAL A 146 16.02 0.42 5.03
C VAL A 146 16.58 0.62 6.43
N LYS A 147 17.79 0.12 6.71
CA LYS A 147 18.38 0.17 8.04
C LYS A 147 18.42 1.59 8.59
N GLY A 148 17.87 1.78 9.78
CA GLY A 148 17.76 3.07 10.45
C GLY A 148 16.68 4.00 9.91
N TYR A 149 15.97 3.63 8.84
CA TYR A 149 14.91 4.44 8.25
C TYR A 149 13.55 4.17 8.92
N ARG A 150 13.32 4.84 10.04
CA ARG A 150 12.14 4.71 10.92
C ARG A 150 10.84 5.19 10.32
N ARG A 151 10.83 5.62 9.05
CA ARG A 151 9.64 5.92 8.26
C ARG A 151 9.20 4.74 7.37
N ALA A 152 9.84 3.58 7.50
CA ALA A 152 9.48 2.37 6.77
C ALA A 152 8.63 1.40 7.60
N VAL A 153 7.69 0.74 6.93
CA VAL A 153 6.98 -0.44 7.42
C VAL A 153 7.28 -1.61 6.48
N LEU A 154 7.77 -2.72 7.01
CA LEU A 154 7.93 -3.98 6.27
C LEU A 154 6.75 -4.89 6.62
N THR A 155 6.11 -5.49 5.62
CA THR A 155 4.90 -6.29 5.82
C THR A 155 5.09 -7.79 5.50
N PRO A 156 6.10 -8.49 6.06
CA PRO A 156 6.38 -9.87 5.66
C PRO A 156 5.32 -10.86 6.15
N ASN A 157 4.96 -11.82 5.30
CA ASN A 157 4.26 -13.03 5.72
C ASN A 157 5.18 -13.99 6.48
N VAL A 158 4.66 -15.10 7.02
CA VAL A 158 5.45 -16.07 7.80
C VAL A 158 6.70 -16.57 7.07
N VAL A 159 6.62 -16.81 5.76
CA VAL A 159 7.75 -17.30 4.94
C VAL A 159 8.74 -16.18 4.65
N GLU A 160 8.24 -15.01 4.24
CA GLU A 160 9.05 -13.81 4.00
C GLU A 160 9.79 -13.38 5.27
N PHE A 161 9.12 -13.44 6.42
CA PHE A 161 9.67 -13.05 7.71
C PHE A 161 10.77 -14.01 8.15
N LYS A 162 10.57 -15.32 7.97
CA LYS A 162 11.61 -16.31 8.26
C LYS A 162 12.88 -16.00 7.46
N ARG A 163 12.75 -15.76 6.16
CA ARG A 163 13.88 -15.40 5.28
C ARG A 163 14.54 -14.08 5.70
N LEU A 164 13.75 -13.04 5.98
CA LEU A 164 14.26 -11.74 6.44
C LEU A 164 15.00 -11.87 7.78
N SER A 165 14.47 -12.67 8.70
CA SER A 165 15.08 -12.96 10.01
C SER A 165 16.43 -13.66 9.87
N GLU A 166 16.54 -14.63 8.95
CA GLU A 166 17.80 -15.32 8.63
C GLU A 166 18.82 -14.36 7.99
N GLN A 167 18.38 -13.54 7.04
CA GLN A 167 19.22 -12.53 6.38
C GLN A 167 19.70 -11.44 7.34
N ALA A 168 18.87 -11.06 8.32
CA ALA A 168 19.22 -10.15 9.41
C ALA A 168 20.09 -10.81 10.50
N GLY A 169 20.46 -12.10 10.36
CA GLY A 169 21.34 -12.80 11.29
C GLY A 169 20.72 -13.06 12.67
N ILE A 170 19.39 -13.11 12.77
CA ILE A 170 18.68 -13.35 14.03
C ILE A 170 18.78 -14.83 14.40
N ASP A 171 19.20 -15.12 15.63
CA ASP A 171 19.29 -16.49 16.12
C ASP A 171 17.89 -17.15 16.15
N PRO A 172 17.69 -18.29 15.45
CA PRO A 172 16.42 -19.00 15.48
C PRO A 172 16.04 -19.53 16.89
N LYS A 173 16.95 -19.55 17.86
CA LYS A 173 16.64 -19.91 19.25
C LYS A 173 15.87 -18.81 19.99
N ILE A 174 15.89 -17.57 19.50
CA ILE A 174 15.07 -16.49 20.07
C ILE A 174 13.60 -16.92 20.01
N GLU A 175 12.87 -16.68 21.10
CA GLU A 175 11.44 -16.99 21.21
C GLU A 175 10.66 -16.35 20.05
N ALA A 176 9.74 -17.09 19.44
CA ALA A 176 9.08 -16.67 18.20
C ALA A 176 8.44 -15.27 18.29
N HIS A 177 7.83 -14.93 19.43
CA HIS A 177 7.18 -13.64 19.68
C HIS A 177 8.17 -12.47 19.82
N LYS A 178 9.47 -12.73 20.10
CA LYS A 178 10.52 -11.71 20.20
C LYS A 178 11.31 -11.52 18.92
N ARG A 179 11.23 -12.46 17.97
CA ARG A 179 12.02 -12.40 16.73
C ARG A 179 11.72 -11.15 15.91
N ALA A 180 10.46 -10.72 15.81
CA ALA A 180 10.09 -9.52 15.07
C ALA A 180 10.75 -8.27 15.68
N SER A 181 10.69 -8.14 17.02
CA SER A 181 11.36 -7.06 17.76
C SER A 181 12.88 -7.10 17.55
N ALA A 182 13.50 -8.29 17.52
CA ALA A 182 14.93 -8.44 17.23
C ALA A 182 15.30 -8.03 15.80
N VAL A 183 14.49 -8.40 14.80
CA VAL A 183 14.67 -7.93 13.40
C VAL A 183 14.56 -6.41 13.34
N SER A 184 13.53 -5.84 13.96
CA SER A 184 13.34 -4.37 14.03
C SER A 184 14.57 -3.68 14.62
N GLN A 185 15.13 -4.23 15.70
CA GLN A 185 16.34 -3.72 16.35
C GLN A 185 17.56 -3.72 15.42
N VAL A 186 17.85 -4.86 14.77
CA VAL A 186 18.96 -4.98 13.81
C VAL A 186 18.79 -4.02 12.62
N LEU A 187 17.55 -3.80 12.19
CA LEU A 187 17.19 -2.85 11.15
C LEU A 187 17.10 -1.40 11.64
N GLY A 188 17.50 -1.09 12.87
CA GLY A 188 17.60 0.28 13.34
C GLY A 188 16.27 0.93 13.73
N GLY A 189 15.29 0.14 14.16
CA GLY A 189 13.96 0.62 14.55
C GLY A 189 12.95 0.71 13.42
N VAL A 190 13.20 0.02 12.30
CA VAL A 190 12.22 -0.12 11.23
C VAL A 190 11.01 -0.92 11.73
N THR A 191 9.80 -0.47 11.40
CA THR A 191 8.58 -1.14 11.85
C THR A 191 8.37 -2.43 11.07
N ILE A 192 8.12 -3.52 11.78
CA ILE A 192 7.81 -4.83 11.20
C ILE A 192 6.35 -5.16 11.49
N LEU A 193 5.57 -5.42 10.45
CA LEU A 193 4.22 -5.99 10.48
C LEU A 193 4.32 -7.44 10.01
N GLN A 194 4.58 -8.36 10.94
CA GLN A 194 4.66 -9.78 10.64
C GLN A 194 3.25 -10.37 10.51
N LYS A 195 2.85 -10.72 9.29
CA LYS A 195 1.53 -11.28 8.98
C LYS A 195 1.43 -12.72 9.49
N GLY A 196 0.35 -13.05 10.18
CA GLY A 196 0.15 -14.37 10.80
C GLY A 196 -1.31 -14.71 11.13
N ALA A 197 -1.51 -15.71 11.99
CA ALA A 197 -2.84 -15.98 12.54
C ALA A 197 -3.33 -14.75 13.32
N ASN A 198 -2.47 -14.26 14.21
CA ASN A 198 -2.47 -12.89 14.72
C ASN A 198 -1.28 -12.16 14.08
N ASP A 199 -1.43 -10.88 13.78
CA ASP A 199 -0.30 -10.10 13.25
C ASP A 199 0.53 -9.57 14.42
N ILE A 200 1.85 -9.68 14.32
CA ILE A 200 2.77 -9.11 15.30
C ILE A 200 3.35 -7.85 14.69
N ILE A 201 3.16 -6.72 15.35
CA ILE A 201 3.60 -5.41 14.89
C ILE A 201 4.56 -4.83 15.92
N CYS A 202 5.79 -4.51 15.52
CA CYS A 202 6.79 -4.04 16.46
C CYS A 202 7.70 -2.96 15.90
N ALA A 203 8.20 -2.12 16.80
CA ALA A 203 9.27 -1.16 16.55
C ALA A 203 10.24 -1.20 17.74
N ASN A 204 11.50 -1.53 17.49
CA ASN A 204 12.55 -1.60 18.49
C ASN A 204 13.75 -0.75 18.09
N THR A 205 13.92 0.38 18.76
CA THR A 205 14.97 1.38 18.52
C THR A 205 16.13 1.27 19.52
N GLN A 206 16.13 0.26 20.40
CA GLN A 206 17.14 0.10 21.44
C GLN A 206 18.52 -0.22 20.87
N GLY A 207 19.56 0.49 21.32
CA GLY A 207 20.93 0.24 20.89
C GLY A 207 21.23 0.71 19.46
N THR A 208 20.43 1.63 18.94
CA THR A 208 20.65 2.23 17.62
C THR A 208 21.58 3.45 17.74
N SER A 209 22.49 3.64 16.79
CA SER A 209 23.43 4.76 16.84
C SER A 209 22.71 6.08 16.59
N LYS A 210 23.22 7.18 17.18
CA LYS A 210 22.65 8.52 17.00
C LYS A 210 22.67 8.97 15.52
N GLU A 211 23.60 8.47 14.70
CA GLU A 211 23.63 8.77 13.26
C GLU A 211 22.41 8.20 12.50
N ALA A 212 21.84 7.08 12.97
CA ALA A 212 20.62 6.51 12.37
C ALA A 212 19.38 7.40 12.57
N HIS A 213 19.42 8.35 13.51
CA HIS A 213 18.29 9.24 13.81
C HIS A 213 18.09 10.32 12.73
N GLU A 214 19.18 10.82 12.12
CA GLU A 214 19.15 11.97 11.20
C GLU A 214 18.41 11.65 9.89
N GLN A 215 18.67 10.47 9.30
CA GLN A 215 18.02 10.07 8.04
C GLN A 215 16.50 9.91 8.17
N SER A 216 16.00 9.61 9.37
CA SER A 216 14.57 9.42 9.61
C SER A 216 13.81 10.71 9.88
N LYS A 217 14.52 11.85 10.01
CA LYS A 217 13.96 13.13 10.47
C LYS A 217 13.22 12.99 11.82
N VAL A 218 13.70 12.11 12.70
CA VAL A 218 13.15 11.89 14.05
C VAL A 218 13.89 12.81 15.00
N SER A 219 13.17 13.44 15.94
CA SER A 219 13.81 14.37 16.88
C SER A 219 14.84 13.64 17.75
N PRO A 220 16.06 14.17 17.94
CA PRO A 220 17.05 13.60 18.86
C PRO A 220 16.58 13.53 20.31
N SER A 221 15.52 14.27 20.67
CA SER A 221 14.92 14.26 22.01
C SER A 221 13.99 13.07 22.25
N GLU A 222 13.63 12.32 21.21
CA GLU A 222 12.80 11.12 21.35
C GLU A 222 13.65 9.98 21.93
N GLY A 223 13.21 9.42 23.06
CA GLY A 223 13.87 8.29 23.71
C GLY A 223 13.76 7.00 22.90
N GLU A 224 14.64 6.05 23.20
CA GLU A 224 14.53 4.69 22.67
C GLU A 224 13.25 4.01 23.15
N GLN A 225 12.64 3.25 22.25
CA GLN A 225 11.39 2.51 22.43
C GLN A 225 11.55 1.08 21.96
N ASN A 226 10.88 0.16 22.66
CA ASN A 226 10.68 -1.23 22.25
C ASN A 226 9.20 -1.55 22.47
N GLU A 227 8.44 -1.50 21.39
CA GLU A 227 7.00 -1.73 21.40
C GLU A 227 6.67 -2.94 20.53
N THR A 228 5.78 -3.79 21.00
CA THR A 228 5.25 -4.94 20.26
C THR A 228 3.77 -5.06 20.57
N ILE A 229 2.96 -5.10 19.52
CA ILE A 229 1.50 -5.13 19.55
C ILE A 229 1.06 -6.37 18.77
N GLU A 230 0.20 -7.18 19.38
CA GLU A 230 -0.46 -8.29 18.71
C GLU A 230 -1.84 -7.83 18.26
N VAL A 231 -2.13 -7.96 16.96
CA VAL A 231 -3.46 -7.71 16.41
C VAL A 231 -4.19 -9.03 16.26
N ASP A 232 -5.15 -9.26 17.14
CA ASP A 232 -5.99 -10.45 17.24
C ASP A 232 -7.39 -10.26 16.64
N THR A 233 -7.61 -9.14 15.93
CA THR A 233 -8.88 -8.86 15.25
C THR A 233 -9.26 -10.04 14.33
N PRO A 234 -10.46 -10.62 14.49
CA PRO A 234 -10.87 -11.77 13.70
C PRO A 234 -10.91 -11.45 12.20
N GLY A 235 -10.14 -12.22 11.42
CA GLY A 235 -10.17 -12.18 9.94
C GLY A 235 -11.17 -13.16 9.33
N GLY A 236 -11.27 -13.15 8.00
CA GLY A 236 -12.01 -14.17 7.26
C GLY A 236 -11.32 -15.53 7.32
N LEU A 237 -12.08 -16.62 7.14
CA LEU A 237 -11.53 -17.99 7.20
C LEU A 237 -10.81 -18.42 5.90
N LYS A 238 -10.83 -17.57 4.87
CA LYS A 238 -10.20 -17.79 3.57
C LYS A 238 -9.18 -16.68 3.32
N ARG A 239 -7.95 -17.09 2.99
CA ARG A 239 -6.91 -16.18 2.50
C ARG A 239 -7.03 -16.03 0.99
N CYS A 240 -7.25 -14.80 0.53
CA CYS A 240 -7.25 -14.46 -0.89
C CYS A 240 -5.84 -14.07 -1.34
N GLY A 241 -5.52 -14.29 -2.63
CA GLY A 241 -4.18 -14.05 -3.17
C GLY A 241 -3.70 -12.60 -2.99
N GLY A 242 -4.57 -11.62 -3.28
CA GLY A 242 -4.26 -10.18 -3.22
C GLY A 242 -4.61 -9.51 -1.89
N GLN A 243 -4.86 -10.29 -0.82
CA GLN A 243 -5.13 -9.72 0.50
C GLN A 243 -3.94 -8.93 1.05
N GLY A 244 -2.71 -9.29 0.66
CA GLY A 244 -1.50 -8.53 1.00
C GLY A 244 -1.49 -7.13 0.40
N ASP A 245 -1.99 -6.97 -0.84
CA ASP A 245 -2.04 -5.68 -1.54
C ASP A 245 -3.04 -4.72 -0.88
N ILE A 246 -4.17 -5.24 -0.40
CA ILE A 246 -5.12 -4.46 0.41
C ILE A 246 -4.44 -3.97 1.70
N LEU A 247 -3.66 -4.83 2.37
CA LEU A 247 -2.95 -4.44 3.59
C LEU A 247 -1.89 -3.39 3.30
N SER A 248 -1.03 -3.58 2.30
CA SER A 248 0.05 -2.63 2.00
C SER A 248 -0.49 -1.28 1.52
N GLY A 249 -1.55 -1.29 0.70
CA GLY A 249 -2.30 -0.08 0.32
C GLY A 249 -2.94 0.63 1.51
N ALA A 250 -3.55 -0.13 2.43
CA ALA A 250 -4.10 0.42 3.67
C ALA A 250 -3.00 1.07 4.52
N VAL A 251 -1.89 0.36 4.82
CA VAL A 251 -0.76 0.93 5.55
C VAL A 251 -0.29 2.23 4.88
N GLY A 252 -0.22 2.25 3.55
CA GLY A 252 0.10 3.44 2.76
C GLY A 252 -0.86 4.60 2.99
N ALA A 253 -2.18 4.36 3.00
CA ALA A 253 -3.19 5.38 3.27
C ALA A 253 -3.08 5.94 4.70
N PHE A 254 -2.93 5.08 5.72
CA PHE A 254 -2.75 5.52 7.11
C PHE A 254 -1.44 6.31 7.29
N LEU A 255 -0.35 5.90 6.63
CA LEU A 255 0.90 6.66 6.61
C LEU A 255 0.74 8.02 5.92
N ALA A 256 -0.06 8.11 4.86
CA ALA A 256 -0.35 9.38 4.18
C ALA A 256 -1.11 10.33 5.10
N TRP A 257 -2.09 9.84 5.86
CA TRP A 257 -2.72 10.62 6.93
C TRP A 257 -1.73 11.03 8.01
N GLY A 258 -0.83 10.14 8.42
CA GLY A 258 0.29 10.47 9.32
C GLY A 258 1.18 11.59 8.78
N LYS A 259 1.42 11.61 7.46
CA LYS A 259 2.17 12.68 6.80
C LYS A 259 1.42 14.02 6.83
N CYS A 260 0.12 14.01 6.56
CA CYS A 260 -0.72 15.20 6.67
C CYS A 260 -0.77 15.75 8.10
N TYR A 261 -0.85 14.87 9.10
CA TYR A 261 -0.75 15.24 10.52
C TYR A 261 0.61 15.87 10.86
N GLU A 262 1.71 15.27 10.41
CA GLU A 262 3.07 15.83 10.54
C GLU A 262 3.15 17.25 9.96
N MET A 263 2.63 17.44 8.74
CA MET A 263 2.61 18.75 8.07
C MET A 263 1.69 19.76 8.78
N GLY A 264 0.77 19.30 9.63
CA GLY A 264 -0.20 20.16 10.33
C GLY A 264 -1.41 20.51 9.51
N ALA A 265 -1.76 19.67 8.53
CA ALA A 265 -3.04 19.79 7.83
C ALA A 265 -4.23 19.57 8.78
N PHE A 266 -4.04 18.73 9.81
CA PHE A 266 -5.01 18.50 10.88
C PHE A 266 -4.29 18.01 12.16
N GLY A 267 -5.04 17.94 13.27
CA GLY A 267 -4.55 17.44 14.56
C GLY A 267 -3.70 18.45 15.33
N ASP A 268 -3.17 18.02 16.48
CA ASP A 268 -2.50 18.85 17.47
C ASP A 268 -0.97 18.66 17.54
N LYS A 269 -0.40 17.81 16.66
CA LYS A 269 1.01 17.43 16.62
C LYS A 269 1.59 16.86 17.92
N THR A 270 0.75 16.29 18.78
CA THR A 270 1.15 15.60 20.01
C THR A 270 1.74 14.21 19.76
N ILE A 271 1.36 13.53 18.67
CA ILE A 271 1.87 12.20 18.33
C ILE A 271 3.24 12.35 17.62
N PRO A 272 4.31 11.74 18.14
CA PRO A 272 5.62 11.79 17.49
C PRO A 272 5.60 11.12 16.11
N VAL A 273 6.34 11.70 15.15
CA VAL A 273 6.41 11.19 13.77
C VAL A 273 6.95 9.75 13.72
N SER A 274 7.85 9.40 14.64
CA SER A 274 8.39 8.04 14.79
C SER A 274 7.34 6.98 15.12
N ARG A 275 6.18 7.39 15.68
CA ARG A 275 5.07 6.47 16.01
C ARG A 275 4.10 6.26 14.86
N MET A 276 4.14 7.09 13.82
CA MET A 276 3.20 6.97 12.70
C MET A 276 3.24 5.60 12.01
N PRO A 277 4.42 4.98 11.77
CA PRO A 277 4.49 3.68 11.12
C PRO A 277 3.87 2.54 11.92
N ILE A 278 4.10 2.46 13.24
CA ILE A 278 3.49 1.41 14.07
C ILE A 278 1.97 1.60 14.19
N LEU A 279 1.50 2.85 14.34
CA LEU A 279 0.07 3.16 14.39
C LEU A 279 -0.63 2.86 13.06
N ALA A 280 0.00 3.22 11.94
CA ALA A 280 -0.52 2.92 10.61
C ALA A 280 -0.58 1.41 10.35
N ALA A 281 0.45 0.67 10.75
CA ALA A 281 0.48 -0.79 10.64
C ALA A 281 -0.64 -1.47 11.45
N VAL A 282 -0.87 -1.03 12.69
CA VAL A 282 -1.96 -1.54 13.55
C VAL A 282 -3.32 -1.25 12.94
N GLY A 283 -3.59 0.02 12.59
CA GLY A 283 -4.89 0.42 12.03
C GLY A 283 -5.20 -0.31 10.71
N ALA A 284 -4.21 -0.43 9.83
CA ALA A 284 -4.34 -1.17 8.58
C ALA A 284 -4.57 -2.66 8.80
N SER A 285 -3.82 -3.31 9.70
CA SER A 285 -4.00 -4.74 10.02
C SER A 285 -5.41 -5.03 10.55
N MET A 286 -5.89 -4.25 11.52
CA MET A 286 -7.25 -4.38 12.07
C MET A 286 -8.30 -4.23 10.96
N MET A 287 -8.18 -3.17 10.14
CA MET A 287 -9.12 -2.89 9.06
C MET A 287 -9.11 -3.99 7.99
N THR A 288 -7.95 -4.45 7.54
CA THR A 288 -7.86 -5.52 6.52
C THR A 288 -8.41 -6.85 7.06
N ARG A 289 -8.20 -7.16 8.34
CA ARG A 289 -8.79 -8.33 8.99
C ARG A 289 -10.32 -8.24 9.04
N ALA A 290 -10.87 -7.11 9.50
CA ALA A 290 -12.31 -6.88 9.50
C ALA A 290 -12.91 -6.94 8.09
N THR A 291 -12.23 -6.35 7.10
CA THR A 291 -12.65 -6.38 5.68
C THR A 291 -12.70 -7.82 5.16
N SER A 292 -11.66 -8.61 5.44
CA SER A 292 -11.60 -10.03 5.06
C SER A 292 -12.74 -10.85 5.70
N ARG A 293 -13.06 -10.56 6.96
CA ARG A 293 -14.15 -11.22 7.67
C ARG A 293 -15.50 -10.91 7.04
N ILE A 294 -15.81 -9.64 6.82
CA ILE A 294 -17.08 -9.20 6.23
C ILE A 294 -17.26 -9.82 4.84
N ALA A 295 -16.22 -9.77 4.00
CA ALA A 295 -16.28 -10.36 2.67
C ALA A 295 -16.47 -11.89 2.72
N PHE A 296 -15.80 -12.58 3.65
CA PHE A 296 -15.98 -14.02 3.84
C PHE A 296 -17.37 -14.39 4.36
N GLU A 297 -17.95 -13.60 5.27
CA GLU A 297 -19.32 -13.81 5.76
C GLU A 297 -20.35 -13.70 4.62
N ARG A 298 -20.08 -12.86 3.62
CA ARG A 298 -20.93 -12.68 2.43
C ARG A 298 -20.74 -13.77 1.37
N GLU A 299 -19.48 -14.02 0.98
CA GLU A 299 -19.16 -14.87 -0.18
C GLU A 299 -18.77 -16.31 0.19
N GLY A 300 -18.56 -16.58 1.48
CA GLY A 300 -18.10 -17.87 1.99
C GLY A 300 -16.80 -18.33 1.34
N ARG A 301 -16.75 -19.61 0.92
CA ARG A 301 -15.55 -20.21 0.31
C ARG A 301 -15.14 -19.54 -1.01
N GLY A 302 -16.11 -18.94 -1.71
CA GLY A 302 -15.96 -18.28 -3.00
C GLY A 302 -15.21 -16.96 -2.95
N VAL A 303 -15.04 -16.38 -1.75
CA VAL A 303 -14.41 -15.06 -1.60
C VAL A 303 -13.07 -14.97 -2.34
N VAL A 304 -12.93 -13.88 -3.11
CA VAL A 304 -11.74 -13.41 -3.80
C VAL A 304 -11.39 -11.99 -3.37
N THR A 305 -10.22 -11.49 -3.78
CA THR A 305 -9.74 -10.15 -3.39
C THR A 305 -10.69 -9.04 -3.81
N GLN A 306 -11.34 -9.17 -4.98
CA GLN A 306 -12.27 -8.16 -5.49
C GLN A 306 -13.48 -7.96 -4.56
N ASP A 307 -13.97 -9.02 -3.95
CA ASP A 307 -15.07 -8.95 -2.99
C ASP A 307 -14.69 -8.15 -1.74
N MET A 308 -13.43 -8.30 -1.31
CA MET A 308 -12.87 -7.54 -0.18
C MET A 308 -12.76 -6.05 -0.49
N LEU A 309 -12.44 -5.65 -1.72
CA LEU A 309 -12.32 -4.23 -2.09
C LEU A 309 -13.62 -3.47 -1.83
N GLN A 310 -14.76 -4.09 -2.10
CA GLN A 310 -16.08 -3.52 -1.88
C GLN A 310 -16.40 -3.32 -0.39
N ASP A 311 -15.74 -4.09 0.50
CA ASP A 311 -15.98 -4.06 1.94
C ASP A 311 -14.95 -3.23 2.72
N ILE A 312 -13.95 -2.61 2.06
CA ILE A 312 -12.94 -1.78 2.76
C ILE A 312 -13.61 -0.70 3.61
N GLY A 313 -14.60 0.01 3.06
CA GLY A 313 -15.34 1.03 3.79
C GLY A 313 -16.11 0.48 5.00
N ARG A 314 -16.69 -0.73 4.88
CA ARG A 314 -17.37 -1.40 5.99
C ARG A 314 -16.39 -1.88 7.06
N GLY A 315 -15.24 -2.40 6.64
CA GLY A 315 -14.14 -2.76 7.53
C GLY A 315 -13.61 -1.55 8.30
N PHE A 316 -13.45 -0.40 7.63
CA PHE A 316 -13.07 0.85 8.29
C PHE A 316 -14.09 1.27 9.35
N VAL A 317 -15.38 1.31 9.00
CA VAL A 317 -16.46 1.65 9.94
C VAL A 317 -16.53 0.69 11.12
N HIS A 318 -16.29 -0.61 10.88
CA HIS A 318 -16.28 -1.61 11.93
C HIS A 318 -15.19 -1.37 12.98
N ILE A 319 -14.00 -0.93 12.54
CA ILE A 319 -12.85 -0.70 13.43
C ILE A 319 -12.87 0.69 14.07
N PHE A 320 -13.14 1.74 13.29
CA PHE A 320 -12.99 3.14 13.74
C PHE A 320 -14.32 3.84 14.08
N GLY A 321 -15.45 3.18 13.81
CA GLY A 321 -16.78 3.72 14.05
C GLY A 321 -17.32 4.57 12.90
N LYS A 322 -18.65 4.66 12.83
CA LYS A 322 -19.37 5.34 11.74
C LYS A 322 -19.12 6.85 11.69
N ASP A 323 -18.95 7.48 12.85
CA ASP A 323 -18.72 8.92 12.95
C ASP A 323 -17.37 9.35 12.34
N GLN A 324 -16.42 8.43 12.18
CA GLN A 324 -15.12 8.68 11.56
C GLN A 324 -15.13 8.49 10.05
N GLN A 325 -16.20 7.92 9.47
CA GLN A 325 -16.26 7.56 8.05
C GLN A 325 -16.17 8.76 7.11
N GLY A 326 -16.80 9.88 7.48
CA GLY A 326 -16.81 11.10 6.67
C GLY A 326 -15.57 11.98 6.85
N GLY A 327 -14.72 11.67 7.84
CA GLY A 327 -13.71 12.59 8.36
C GLY A 327 -14.32 13.86 8.95
N LYS A 328 -13.52 14.59 9.73
CA LYS A 328 -13.73 16.02 9.98
C LYS A 328 -12.52 16.71 9.38
N LEU A 329 -12.70 17.33 8.22
CA LEU A 329 -11.69 18.20 7.62
C LEU A 329 -11.47 19.43 8.51
#